data_AF-A0A222VNQ5-F1
#
_entry.id   AF-A0A222VNQ5-F1
#
_cell.length_a   1.000
_cell.length_b   1.000
_cell.length_c   1.000
_cell.angle_alpha   90.00
_cell.angle_beta   90.00
_cell.angle_gamma   90.00
#
_symmetry.space_group_name_H-M   'P 1'
#
loop_
_entity.id
_entity.type
_entity.pdbx_description
1 polymer ?
#
loop_
_entity_poly.entity_id
_entity_poly.type
_entity_poly.pdbx_seq_one_letter_code
_entity_poly.pdbx_strand_id
1 'polypeptide(L)'
;MYGDVNWPSLVDVTHYRVLWVLDLGDDDDVMSELSGTVHRTRDEAQREIRVDQAWSQYLNRKPAAEFVIWPCDPVFLARCGECGDYPDDQYRAFRDWDHIADYTRNFPGWLATSERTVFCPRHLPAHGW
;
A
#
# COMPACT_ATOMS: atom_id res chain seq x y z
N MET A 1 -30.37 -15.65 4.39
CA MET A 1 -29.85 -14.71 3.38
C MET A 1 -28.96 -13.74 4.11
N TYR A 2 -27.65 -13.93 4.06
CA TYR A 2 -26.73 -12.87 4.45
C TYR A 2 -26.81 -11.85 3.32
N GLY A 3 -27.17 -10.60 3.63
CA GLY A 3 -27.23 -9.54 2.63
C GLY A 3 -25.88 -9.43 1.91
N ASP A 4 -25.90 -9.06 0.62
CA ASP A 4 -24.70 -8.91 -0.19
C ASP A 4 -23.71 -8.00 0.54
N VAL A 5 -22.64 -8.60 1.07
CA VAL A 5 -21.60 -7.86 1.79
C VAL A 5 -20.70 -7.26 0.73
N ASN A 6 -20.88 -5.97 0.46
CA ASN A 6 -19.93 -5.22 -0.35
C ASN A 6 -18.68 -4.92 0.48
N TRP A 7 -17.51 -5.33 -0.03
CA TRP A 7 -16.21 -5.11 0.56
C TRP A 7 -15.50 -3.96 -0.15
N PRO A 8 -15.72 -2.69 0.25
CA PRO A 8 -15.20 -1.54 -0.49
C PRO A 8 -13.67 -1.60 -0.57
N SER A 9 -13.12 -1.30 -1.74
CA SER A 9 -11.66 -1.23 -1.92
C SER A 9 -11.09 0.03 -1.26
N LEU A 10 -11.88 1.08 -1.05
CA LEU A 10 -11.50 2.27 -0.28
C LEU A 10 -11.74 2.05 1.22
N VAL A 11 -10.74 2.32 2.06
CA VAL A 11 -10.83 2.24 3.51
C VAL A 11 -10.42 3.56 4.13
N ASP A 12 -11.34 4.17 4.86
CA ASP A 12 -11.13 5.44 5.58
C ASP A 12 -10.63 5.17 7.00
N VAL A 13 -9.45 4.55 7.08
CA VAL A 13 -8.75 4.26 8.32
C VAL A 13 -7.29 4.64 8.14
N THR A 14 -6.74 5.40 9.09
CA THR A 14 -5.35 5.86 9.07
C THR A 14 -4.38 4.69 8.95
N HIS A 15 -3.55 4.76 7.92
CA HIS A 15 -2.36 3.94 7.73
C HIS A 15 -1.11 4.80 7.85
N TYR A 16 0.07 4.19 7.75
CA TYR A 16 1.35 4.86 7.95
C TYR A 16 2.34 4.49 6.86
N ARG A 17 3.15 5.45 6.45
CA ARG A 17 4.22 5.26 5.47
C ARG A 17 5.53 5.73 6.07
N VAL A 18 6.63 5.12 5.64
CA VAL A 18 7.97 5.51 6.06
C VAL A 18 8.61 6.32 4.96
N LEU A 19 9.02 7.53 5.32
CA LEU A 19 9.74 8.45 4.45
C LEU A 19 11.17 8.63 4.95
N TRP A 20 12.11 8.77 4.01
CA TRP A 20 13.45 9.31 4.29
C TRP A 20 13.48 10.81 3.97
N VAL A 21 14.11 11.59 4.85
CA VAL A 21 14.37 13.03 4.69
C VAL A 21 15.82 13.23 4.27
N LEU A 22 16.03 13.39 2.97
CA LEU A 22 17.36 13.69 2.45
C LEU A 22 17.65 15.17 2.71
N ASP A 23 18.54 15.44 3.66
CA ASP A 23 19.18 16.76 3.81
C ASP A 23 20.11 16.98 2.61
N LEU A 24 19.69 17.86 1.71
CA LEU A 24 20.45 18.23 0.52
C LEU A 24 21.30 19.50 0.72
N GLY A 25 21.26 20.12 1.91
CA GLY A 25 21.80 21.46 2.15
C GLY A 25 20.97 22.58 1.53
N ASP A 26 21.20 23.81 1.98
CA ASP A 26 20.51 25.07 1.60
C ASP A 26 18.97 24.92 1.46
N ASP A 27 18.30 24.90 2.61
CA ASP A 27 16.86 25.08 2.85
C ASP A 27 15.85 24.10 2.22
N ASP A 28 16.28 23.14 1.39
CA ASP A 28 15.37 22.17 0.75
C ASP A 28 15.58 20.73 1.25
N ASP A 29 14.76 20.33 2.22
CA ASP A 29 14.61 18.93 2.61
C ASP A 29 13.76 18.18 1.58
N VAL A 30 14.31 17.13 0.96
CA VAL A 30 13.56 16.25 0.06
C VAL A 30 13.08 15.02 0.80
N MET A 31 11.76 14.92 0.96
CA MET A 31 11.11 13.72 1.44
C MET A 31 10.84 12.75 0.29
N SER A 32 11.19 11.49 0.47
CA SER A 32 10.84 10.43 -0.46
C SER A 32 10.46 9.15 0.29
N GLU A 33 9.96 8.13 -0.40
CA GLU A 33 9.46 6.91 0.22
C GLU A 33 10.58 5.90 0.43
N LEU A 34 10.61 5.25 1.60
CA LEU A 34 11.62 4.23 1.88
C LEU A 34 11.42 2.97 1.01
N SER A 35 10.21 2.40 1.03
CA SER A 35 9.90 1.16 0.27
C SER A 35 8.58 1.22 -0.51
N GLY A 36 7.84 2.34 -0.43
CA GLY A 36 6.48 2.46 -0.94
C GLY A 36 5.41 1.74 -0.13
N THR A 37 5.79 0.92 0.86
CA THR A 37 4.88 0.14 1.71
C THR A 37 3.97 1.02 2.56
N VAL A 38 2.71 0.62 2.69
CA VAL A 38 1.70 1.25 3.54
C VAL A 38 1.36 0.30 4.69
N HIS A 39 1.64 0.73 5.92
CA HIS A 39 1.47 -0.05 7.15
C HIS A 39 0.15 0.26 7.83
N ARG A 40 -0.46 -0.75 8.45
CA ARG A 40 -1.73 -0.58 9.18
C ARG A 40 -1.53 0.10 10.53
N THR A 41 -0.34 -0.04 11.10
CA THR A 41 -0.01 0.51 12.41
C THR A 41 1.30 1.28 12.39
N ARG A 42 1.44 2.22 13.33
CA ARG A 42 2.68 2.96 13.53
C ARG A 42 3.84 2.04 13.95
N ASP A 43 3.54 0.97 14.69
CA ASP A 43 4.55 0.01 15.14
C ASP A 43 5.15 -0.82 14.00
N GLU A 44 4.35 -1.15 12.99
CA GLU A 44 4.82 -1.79 11.75
C GLU A 44 5.76 -0.87 10.96
N ALA A 45 5.37 0.39 10.77
CA ALA A 45 6.22 1.41 10.15
C ALA A 45 7.53 1.61 10.93
N GLN A 46 7.47 1.63 12.27
CA GLN A 46 8.67 1.72 13.10
C GLN A 46 9.57 0.47 12.97
N ARG A 47 8.99 -0.70 12.71
CA ARG A 47 9.76 -1.93 12.47
C ARG A 47 10.54 -1.86 11.17
N GLU A 48 9.94 -1.31 10.11
CA GLU A 48 10.64 -1.08 8.84
C GLU A 48 11.87 -0.18 9.03
N ILE A 49 11.71 0.95 9.75
CA ILE A 49 12.83 1.85 10.08
C ILE A 49 13.97 1.09 10.78
N ARG A 50 13.65 0.28 11.79
CA ARG A 50 14.66 -0.50 12.52
C ARG A 50 15.39 -1.50 11.62
N VAL A 51 14.66 -2.15 10.72
CA VAL A 51 15.23 -3.10 9.76
C VAL A 51 16.19 -2.38 8.82
N ASP A 52 15.79 -1.23 8.27
CA ASP A 52 16.63 -0.44 7.38
C ASP A 52 17.89 0.10 8.08
N GLN A 53 17.75 0.62 9.30
CA GLN A 53 18.87 1.07 10.12
C GLN A 53 19.87 -0.06 10.39
N ALA A 54 19.39 -1.26 10.74
CA ALA A 54 20.25 -2.42 10.96
C ALA A 54 21.00 -2.84 9.68
N TRP A 55 20.31 -2.81 8.53
CA TRP A 55 20.93 -3.09 7.24
C TRP A 55 21.98 -2.05 6.85
N SER A 56 21.71 -0.77 7.06
CA SER A 56 22.65 0.32 6.81
C SER A 56 23.92 0.19 7.64
N GLN A 57 23.78 -0.15 8.93
CA GLN A 57 24.91 -0.44 9.82
C GLN A 57 25.73 -1.64 9.33
N TYR A 58 25.07 -2.73 8.96
CA TYR A 58 25.73 -3.93 8.44
C TYR A 58 26.55 -3.62 7.16
N LEU A 59 26.02 -2.79 6.28
CA LEU A 59 26.66 -2.40 5.03
C LEU A 59 27.70 -1.27 5.20
N ASN A 60 27.96 -0.81 6.43
CA ASN A 60 28.79 0.35 6.74
C ASN A 60 28.43 1.59 5.88
N ARG A 61 27.14 1.74 5.57
CA ARG A 61 26.61 2.92 4.91
C ARG A 61 26.35 3.97 5.98
N LYS A 62 26.70 5.23 5.70
CA LYS A 62 26.15 6.34 6.49
C LYS A 62 24.63 6.18 6.47
N PRO A 63 23.94 6.23 7.62
CA PRO A 63 22.49 6.26 7.61
C PRO A 63 22.07 7.41 6.72
N ALA A 64 21.37 7.08 5.64
CA ALA A 64 20.72 8.10 4.83
C ALA A 64 19.63 8.68 5.71
N ALA A 65 19.60 10.01 5.83
CA ALA A 65 18.41 10.75 6.20
C ALA A 65 17.83 10.54 7.61
N GLU A 66 17.07 11.52 8.08
CA GLU A 66 16.10 11.27 9.15
C GLU A 66 14.92 10.45 8.62
N PHE A 67 14.30 9.64 9.47
CA PHE A 67 13.09 8.90 9.09
C PHE A 67 11.85 9.58 9.66
N VAL A 68 10.82 9.70 8.82
CA VAL A 68 9.51 10.22 9.23
C VAL A 68 8.45 9.14 8.99
N ILE A 69 7.64 8.89 10.02
CA ILE A 69 6.40 8.10 9.89
C ILE A 69 5.27 9.08 9.58
N TRP A 70 4.75 9.00 8.36
CA TRP A 70 3.68 9.88 7.89
C TRP A 70 2.33 9.16 7.86
N PRO A 71 1.25 9.72 8.45
CA PRO A 71 -0.08 9.13 8.35
C PRO A 71 -0.66 9.31 6.94
N CYS A 72 -1.40 8.31 6.45
CA CYS A 72 -2.13 8.40 5.20
C CYS A 72 -3.53 7.77 5.30
N ASP A 73 -4.54 8.55 4.94
CA ASP A 73 -5.91 8.14 4.75
C ASP A 73 -6.58 9.04 3.69
N PRO A 74 -7.53 8.51 2.90
CA PRO A 74 -7.92 7.10 2.87
C PRO A 74 -6.87 6.23 2.15
N VAL A 75 -6.98 4.90 2.30
CA VAL A 75 -6.15 3.93 1.56
C VAL A 75 -7.01 3.00 0.71
N PHE A 76 -6.36 2.31 -0.23
CA PHE A 76 -6.97 1.32 -1.09
C PHE A 76 -6.47 -0.09 -0.76
N LEU A 77 -7.37 -1.07 -0.80
CA LEU A 77 -7.07 -2.49 -0.67
C LEU A 77 -7.34 -3.18 -2.00
N ALA A 78 -6.38 -3.98 -2.46
CA ALA A 78 -6.55 -4.85 -3.61
C ALA A 78 -7.37 -6.08 -3.19
N ARG A 79 -8.65 -5.90 -2.86
CA ARG A 79 -9.56 -6.97 -2.48
C ARG A 79 -10.81 -6.99 -3.34
N CYS A 80 -11.32 -8.17 -3.61
CA CYS A 80 -12.56 -8.35 -4.37
C CYS A 80 -13.73 -7.63 -3.67
N GLY A 81 -14.45 -6.79 -4.40
CA GLY A 81 -15.63 -6.07 -3.88
C GLY A 81 -16.78 -7.00 -3.45
N GLU A 82 -16.86 -8.19 -4.03
CA GLU A 82 -17.94 -9.15 -3.76
C GLU A 82 -17.62 -10.12 -2.62
N CYS A 83 -16.39 -10.66 -2.59
CA CYS A 83 -16.03 -11.71 -1.62
C CYS A 83 -14.94 -11.31 -0.61
N GLY A 84 -14.29 -10.15 -0.79
CA GLY A 84 -13.25 -9.66 0.10
C GLY A 84 -11.89 -10.36 -0.02
N ASP A 85 -11.72 -11.32 -0.93
CA ASP A 85 -10.44 -12.02 -1.15
C ASP A 85 -9.35 -11.08 -1.68
N TYR A 86 -8.09 -11.47 -1.46
CA TYR A 86 -6.89 -10.79 -1.97
C TYR A 86 -6.21 -11.60 -3.08
N PRO A 87 -5.53 -10.97 -4.06
CA PRO A 87 -4.84 -11.66 -5.15
C PRO A 87 -3.77 -12.65 -4.74
N ASP A 88 -3.07 -12.39 -3.63
CA ASP A 88 -1.99 -13.22 -3.08
C ASP A 88 -2.32 -13.76 -1.67
N ASP A 89 -3.60 -13.74 -1.28
CA ASP A 89 -4.08 -14.05 0.07
C ASP A 89 -3.47 -13.17 1.19
N GLN A 90 -2.85 -12.04 0.84
CA GLN A 90 -2.25 -11.10 1.79
C GLN A 90 -2.96 -9.76 1.79
N TYR A 91 -3.08 -9.20 3.00
CA TYR A 91 -3.51 -7.83 3.17
C TYR A 91 -2.42 -6.89 2.65
N ARG A 92 -2.77 -6.05 1.67
CA ARG A 92 -1.90 -4.97 1.20
C ARG A 92 -2.68 -3.68 0.98
N ALA A 93 -2.23 -2.62 1.63
CA ALA A 93 -2.76 -1.28 1.47
C ALA A 93 -1.92 -0.49 0.46
N PHE A 94 -2.59 0.39 -0.27
CA PHE A 94 -2.02 1.23 -1.32
C PHE A 94 -2.51 2.65 -1.13
N ARG A 95 -1.65 3.63 -1.44
CA ARG A 95 -1.98 5.06 -1.26
C ARG A 95 -2.95 5.58 -2.32
N ASP A 96 -2.89 5.01 -3.53
CA ASP A 96 -3.62 5.46 -4.69
C ASP A 96 -4.11 4.27 -5.52
N TRP A 97 -5.05 4.56 -6.40
CA TRP A 97 -5.71 3.56 -7.22
C TRP A 97 -4.84 3.06 -8.38
N ASP A 98 -3.93 3.89 -8.88
CA ASP A 98 -3.07 3.50 -10.01
C ASP A 98 -2.14 2.36 -9.59
N HIS A 99 -1.60 2.39 -8.38
CA HIS A 99 -0.84 1.27 -7.83
C HIS A 99 -1.67 -0.01 -7.63
N ILE A 100 -2.97 0.11 -7.31
CA ILE A 100 -3.88 -1.06 -7.26
C ILE A 100 -4.03 -1.65 -8.67
N ALA A 101 -4.26 -0.81 -9.67
CA ALA A 101 -4.42 -1.25 -11.05
C ALA A 101 -3.14 -1.94 -11.56
N ASP A 102 -1.96 -1.37 -11.28
CA ASP A 102 -0.68 -1.98 -11.63
C ASP A 102 -0.42 -3.28 -10.88
N TYR A 103 -0.71 -3.32 -9.58
CA TYR A 103 -0.55 -4.53 -8.77
C TYR A 103 -1.46 -5.66 -9.28
N THR A 104 -2.75 -5.39 -9.48
CA THR A 104 -3.75 -6.38 -9.92
C THR A 104 -3.46 -6.95 -11.31
N ARG A 105 -2.84 -6.19 -12.22
CA ARG A 105 -2.38 -6.68 -13.54
C ARG A 105 -1.41 -7.86 -13.45
N ASN A 106 -0.71 -8.02 -12.34
CA ASN A 106 0.22 -9.14 -12.14
C ASN A 106 -0.49 -10.45 -11.73
N PHE A 107 -1.80 -10.42 -11.49
CA PHE A 107 -2.57 -11.58 -11.02
C PHE A 107 -3.59 -12.01 -12.08
N PRO A 108 -3.35 -13.14 -12.78
CA PRO A 108 -4.25 -13.60 -13.84
C PRO A 108 -5.71 -13.73 -13.38
N GLY A 109 -6.63 -13.15 -14.14
CA GLY A 109 -8.07 -13.19 -13.88
C GLY A 109 -8.56 -12.21 -12.81
N TRP A 110 -7.67 -11.42 -12.21
CA TRP A 110 -8.06 -10.28 -11.38
C TRP A 110 -8.25 -9.03 -12.24
N LEU A 111 -9.14 -8.16 -11.80
CA LEU A 111 -9.52 -6.96 -12.54
C LEU A 111 -9.72 -5.79 -11.57
N ALA A 112 -9.03 -4.68 -11.80
CA ALA A 112 -9.32 -3.40 -11.17
C ALA A 112 -10.03 -2.47 -12.18
N THR A 113 -11.11 -1.82 -11.75
CA THR A 113 -11.95 -0.97 -12.62
C THR A 113 -11.72 0.51 -12.38
N SER A 114 -12.17 1.36 -13.30
CA SER A 114 -12.13 2.83 -13.15
C SER A 114 -13.03 3.33 -12.00
N GLU A 115 -14.05 2.55 -11.62
CA GLU A 115 -14.98 2.84 -10.51
C GLU A 115 -14.38 2.52 -9.13
N ARG A 116 -13.10 2.17 -9.07
CA ARG A 116 -12.38 1.84 -7.84
C ARG A 116 -12.86 0.54 -7.17
N THR A 117 -13.21 -0.44 -7.99
CA THR A 117 -13.58 -1.80 -7.55
C THR A 117 -12.59 -2.81 -8.10
N VAL A 118 -12.21 -3.80 -7.27
CA VAL A 118 -11.45 -4.97 -7.71
C VAL A 118 -12.36 -6.19 -7.77
N PHE A 119 -12.19 -7.04 -8.77
CA PHE A 119 -12.88 -8.31 -8.93
C PHE A 119 -11.87 -9.45 -8.99
N CYS A 120 -12.18 -10.55 -8.29
CA CYS A 120 -11.43 -11.80 -8.40
C CYS A 120 -11.95 -12.64 -9.58
N PRO A 121 -11.21 -13.68 -10.01
CA PRO A 121 -11.60 -14.51 -11.15
C PRO A 121 -13.00 -15.15 -11.05
N ARG A 122 -13.52 -15.30 -9.83
CA ARG A 122 -14.83 -15.90 -9.55
C ARG A 122 -15.99 -14.92 -9.67
N HIS A 123 -15.73 -13.63 -9.55
CA HIS A 123 -16.73 -12.57 -9.50
C HIS A 123 -16.53 -11.55 -10.64
N LEU A 124 -15.83 -11.94 -11.71
CA LEU A 124 -15.71 -11.10 -12.89
C LEU A 124 -17.12 -10.76 -13.43
N PRO A 125 -17.38 -9.49 -13.80
CA PRO A 125 -18.64 -9.11 -14.41
C PRO A 125 -18.92 -9.93 -15.67
N ALA A 126 -20.16 -10.40 -15.82
CA ALA A 126 -20.57 -11.29 -16.91
C ALA A 126 -20.57 -10.61 -18.31
N HIS A 127 -20.40 -9.28 -18.36
CA HIS A 127 -20.37 -8.51 -19.59
C HIS A 127 -19.15 -7.57 -19.59
N GLY A 128 -18.44 -7.59 -20.71
CA GLY A 128 -17.06 -7.12 -20.86
C GLY A 128 -16.84 -5.62 -20.74
N TRP A 129 -15.55 -5.31 -20.58
CA TRP A 129 -14.94 -4.00 -20.70
C TRP A 129 -14.45 -3.81 -22.13
#